data_AF-A0A428PQ61-F1
#
_entry.id   AF-A0A428PQ61-F1
#
_cell.length_a   1.000
_cell.length_b   1.000
_cell.length_c   1.000
_cell.angle_alpha   90.00
_cell.angle_beta   90.00
_cell.angle_gamma   90.00
#
_symmetry.space_group_name_H-M   'P 1'
#
loop_
_entity.id
_entity.type
_entity.pdbx_description
1 polymer ?
#
loop_
_entity_poly.entity_id
_entity_poly.type
_entity_poly.pdbx_seq_one_letter_code
_entity_poly.pdbx_strand_id
1 'polypeptide(L)'
;MPFPDHAFELKGGCRCKAVRFKVSVPPFEDRPLSPYKTPGLELPDSVQPRFPMSVLCHCNGCRAATAQIGVSGMSTHAPTVSVSVLGPKTGSDGSPAAPVSDDERTWTSWASMRSKFSADETSPLKRYESSPSRWRYFCGVCGSPIGYEVDPTSLPAELNWPHVVMLWTGALDRSILEKDWVRPDHIMFTSFGIPWVREQAKNGVQGAQEHPFILVDQPMGKESIEKILPMVRGAGINDEITIWE
;
A
#
# COMPACT_ATOMS: atom_id res chain seq x y z
N MET A 1 6.02 14.70 7.02
CA MET A 1 6.71 13.44 6.67
C MET A 1 7.09 12.74 7.97
N PRO A 2 6.39 11.67 8.39
CA PRO A 2 6.67 11.03 9.66
C PRO A 2 7.85 10.06 9.59
N PHE A 3 8.20 9.53 8.41
CA PHE A 3 9.32 8.59 8.28
C PHE A 3 10.68 9.23 8.58
N PRO A 4 11.63 8.47 9.20
CA PRO A 4 12.98 8.95 9.45
C PRO A 4 13.65 9.45 8.16
N ASP A 5 14.61 10.37 8.28
CA ASP A 5 15.41 10.89 7.17
C ASP A 5 16.55 9.94 6.75
N HIS A 6 17.07 9.15 7.68
CA HIS A 6 18.07 8.12 7.43
C HIS A 6 17.48 6.83 6.82
N ALA A 7 18.36 5.94 6.36
CA ALA A 7 17.96 4.62 5.86
C ALA A 7 17.39 3.74 6.99
N PHE A 8 16.35 2.97 6.68
CA PHE A 8 15.75 2.03 7.64
C PHE A 8 15.11 0.84 6.92
N GLU A 9 14.71 -0.17 7.68
CA GLU A 9 14.06 -1.37 7.14
C GLU A 9 12.66 -1.55 7.74
N LEU A 10 11.70 -1.85 6.86
CA LEU A 10 10.37 -2.32 7.25
C LEU A 10 10.33 -3.83 7.12
N LYS A 11 9.69 -4.53 8.05
CA LYS A 11 9.47 -5.98 7.99
C LYS A 11 8.02 -6.32 8.25
N GLY A 12 7.56 -7.39 7.60
CA GLY A 12 6.21 -7.88 7.75
C GLY A 12 5.97 -9.20 7.04
N GLY A 13 4.72 -9.61 6.96
CA GLY A 13 4.29 -10.82 6.30
C GLY A 13 2.92 -11.29 6.77
N CYS A 14 2.57 -12.50 6.38
CA CYS A 14 1.32 -13.12 6.80
C CYS A 14 1.40 -13.67 8.23
N ARG A 15 0.23 -14.00 8.79
CA ARG A 15 0.11 -14.57 10.13
C ARG A 15 0.85 -15.91 10.28
N CYS A 16 0.75 -16.80 9.29
CA CYS A 16 1.41 -18.11 9.33
C CYS A 16 2.90 -18.09 8.96
N LYS A 17 3.47 -16.90 8.66
CA LYS A 17 4.87 -16.70 8.29
C LYS A 17 5.35 -17.45 7.03
N ALA A 18 4.43 -18.03 6.25
CA ALA A 18 4.72 -18.60 4.94
C ALA A 18 5.15 -17.53 3.92
N VAL A 19 4.62 -16.31 4.06
CA VAL A 19 5.00 -15.13 3.27
C VAL A 19 5.59 -14.09 4.21
N ARG A 20 6.77 -13.59 3.88
CA ARG A 20 7.45 -12.48 4.55
C ARG A 20 7.88 -11.44 3.53
N PHE A 21 7.87 -10.17 3.92
CA PHE A 21 8.43 -9.09 3.10
C PHE A 21 9.36 -8.23 3.96
N LYS A 22 10.30 -7.58 3.27
CA LYS A 22 11.12 -6.51 3.81
C LYS A 22 11.19 -5.36 2.79
N VAL A 23 11.31 -4.14 3.29
CA VAL A 23 11.48 -2.94 2.47
C VAL A 23 12.74 -2.23 2.92
N SER A 24 13.72 -2.14 2.03
CA SER A 24 14.97 -1.40 2.27
C SER A 24 14.76 0.06 1.89
N VAL A 25 14.40 0.90 2.85
CA VAL A 25 14.13 2.32 2.61
C VAL A 25 15.45 3.10 2.62
N PRO A 26 15.80 3.81 1.53
CA PRO A 26 17.04 4.57 1.47
C PRO A 26 16.94 5.90 2.28
N PRO A 27 18.06 6.61 2.45
CA PRO A 27 18.06 7.98 2.98
C PRO A 27 17.14 8.90 2.17
N PHE A 28 16.65 9.97 2.79
CA PHE A 28 15.60 10.82 2.22
C PHE A 28 15.91 11.35 0.82
N GLU A 29 17.14 11.81 0.61
CA GLU A 29 17.63 12.35 -0.65
C GLU A 29 17.57 11.35 -1.82
N ASP A 30 17.75 10.07 -1.52
CA ASP A 30 17.72 8.96 -2.48
C ASP A 30 16.32 8.36 -2.68
N ARG A 31 15.31 8.83 -1.94
CA ARG A 31 13.94 8.31 -2.06
C ARG A 31 13.32 8.79 -3.38
N PRO A 32 12.73 7.88 -4.18
CA PRO A 32 11.98 8.27 -5.36
C PRO A 32 10.80 9.18 -4.98
N LEU A 33 10.49 10.09 -5.90
CA LEU A 33 9.37 10.99 -5.77
C LEU A 33 8.06 10.22 -5.73
N SER A 34 7.16 10.71 -4.89
CA SER A 34 5.80 10.24 -4.84
C SER A 34 5.02 10.74 -6.07
N PRO A 35 4.25 9.88 -6.71
CA PRO A 35 3.39 10.17 -7.86
C PRO A 35 2.01 10.67 -7.46
N TYR A 36 1.75 10.80 -6.16
CA TYR A 36 0.46 11.24 -5.65
C TYR A 36 0.28 12.76 -5.75
N LYS A 37 0.80 13.40 -6.80
CA LYS A 37 0.60 14.82 -7.08
C LYS A 37 -0.02 15.03 -8.46
N THR A 38 -0.71 16.14 -8.67
CA THR A 38 -1.22 16.51 -10.00
C THR A 38 -0.08 16.56 -11.04
N PRO A 39 -0.23 15.91 -12.21
CA PRO A 39 0.71 16.04 -13.32
C PRO A 39 1.00 17.49 -13.69
N GLY A 40 2.26 17.80 -13.94
CA GLY A 40 2.70 19.15 -14.32
C GLY A 40 2.70 20.19 -13.19
N LEU A 41 2.32 19.79 -11.96
CA LEU A 41 2.48 20.66 -10.79
C LEU A 41 3.89 20.53 -10.21
N GLU A 42 4.64 21.62 -10.31
CA GLU A 42 5.93 21.76 -9.63
C GLU A 42 5.71 22.12 -8.16
N LEU A 43 6.23 21.30 -7.26
CA LEU A 43 6.27 21.56 -5.83
C LEU A 43 7.73 21.77 -5.43
N PRO A 44 8.04 22.68 -4.50
CA PRO A 44 9.40 22.80 -3.97
C PRO A 44 9.90 21.45 -3.44
N ASP A 45 11.18 21.12 -3.66
CA ASP A 45 11.79 19.86 -3.21
C ASP A 45 11.59 19.59 -1.72
N SER A 46 11.57 20.66 -0.91
CA SER A 46 11.38 20.63 0.54
C SER A 46 10.01 20.13 0.99
N VAL A 47 9.00 20.18 0.11
CA VAL A 47 7.63 19.72 0.39
C VAL A 47 7.19 18.61 -0.55
N GLN A 48 8.07 18.17 -1.46
CA GLN A 48 7.72 17.12 -2.42
C GLN A 48 7.63 15.76 -1.70
N PRO A 49 6.47 15.09 -1.76
CA PRO A 49 6.32 13.79 -1.10
C PRO A 49 7.24 12.75 -1.76
N ARG A 50 7.81 11.87 -0.94
CA ARG A 50 8.75 10.80 -1.35
C ARG A 50 8.38 9.48 -0.69
N PHE A 51 8.75 8.36 -1.29
CA PHE A 51 8.47 7.04 -0.70
C PHE A 51 9.37 6.68 0.48
N PRO A 52 8.88 5.91 1.47
CA PRO A 52 7.51 5.41 1.59
C PRO A 52 6.54 6.49 2.06
N MET A 53 5.25 6.29 1.77
CA MET A 53 4.17 7.12 2.33
C MET A 53 3.21 6.25 3.12
N SER A 54 2.81 6.70 4.30
CA SER A 54 1.83 6.01 5.15
C SER A 54 0.47 6.63 4.93
N VAL A 55 -0.46 5.83 4.42
CA VAL A 55 -1.77 6.32 3.98
C VAL A 55 -2.88 5.59 4.72
N LEU A 56 -3.96 6.32 5.00
CA LEU A 56 -5.24 5.74 5.37
C LEU A 56 -6.20 5.92 4.20
N CYS A 57 -6.70 4.82 3.66
CA CYS A 57 -7.57 4.81 2.49
C CYS A 57 -9.01 4.49 2.87
N HIS A 58 -9.93 5.32 2.37
CA HIS A 58 -11.37 5.15 2.58
C HIS A 58 -12.10 4.46 1.42
N CYS A 59 -11.41 4.04 0.35
CA CYS A 59 -12.09 3.50 -0.82
C CYS A 59 -12.78 2.15 -0.52
N ASN A 60 -13.95 1.96 -1.12
CA ASN A 60 -14.77 0.76 -0.94
C ASN A 60 -14.01 -0.53 -1.32
N GLY A 61 -13.18 -0.48 -2.36
CA GLY A 61 -12.41 -1.64 -2.83
C GLY A 61 -11.38 -2.12 -1.81
N CYS A 62 -10.66 -1.20 -1.15
CA CYS A 62 -9.72 -1.58 -0.09
C CYS A 62 -10.47 -2.08 1.15
N ARG A 63 -11.56 -1.43 1.55
CA ARG A 63 -12.39 -1.87 2.68
C ARG A 63 -12.89 -3.29 2.49
N ALA A 64 -13.50 -3.58 1.34
CA ALA A 64 -14.02 -4.91 1.04
C ALA A 64 -12.91 -5.97 1.00
N ALA A 65 -11.76 -5.66 0.38
CA ALA A 65 -10.66 -6.62 0.24
C ALA A 65 -9.94 -6.96 1.54
N THR A 66 -9.96 -6.06 2.52
CA THR A 66 -9.22 -6.23 3.79
C THR A 66 -10.14 -6.48 4.98
N ALA A 67 -11.47 -6.34 4.79
CA ALA A 67 -12.46 -6.29 5.86
C ALA A 67 -12.16 -5.22 6.94
N GLN A 68 -11.46 -4.14 6.56
CA GLN A 68 -11.15 -3.01 7.45
C GLN A 68 -11.94 -1.77 7.05
N ILE A 69 -12.56 -1.10 8.02
CA ILE A 69 -13.45 0.03 7.75
C ILE A 69 -12.66 1.29 7.30
N GLY A 70 -11.44 1.46 7.80
CA GLY A 70 -10.42 2.35 7.24
C GLY A 70 -9.14 1.55 7.03
N VAL A 71 -8.61 1.55 5.81
CA VAL A 71 -7.49 0.66 5.44
C VAL A 71 -6.21 1.43 5.46
N SER A 72 -5.29 1.06 6.35
CA SER A 72 -3.96 1.66 6.37
C SER A 72 -2.96 0.84 5.55
N GLY A 73 -2.18 1.54 4.73
CA GLY A 73 -1.16 0.94 3.88
C GLY A 73 0.05 1.85 3.76
N MET A 74 1.16 1.28 3.31
CA MET A 74 2.36 2.03 2.97
C MET A 74 2.66 1.87 1.49
N SER A 75 2.62 2.96 0.75
CA SER A 75 3.06 2.97 -0.63
C SER A 75 4.59 2.97 -0.67
N THR A 76 5.16 2.03 -1.40
CA THR A 76 6.61 1.79 -1.50
C THR A 76 7.04 1.67 -2.95
N HIS A 77 8.30 1.97 -3.23
CA HIS A 77 8.90 1.75 -4.54
C HIS A 77 9.23 0.27 -4.70
N ALA A 78 8.61 -0.43 -5.67
CA ALA A 78 8.69 -1.89 -5.80
C ALA A 78 10.14 -2.46 -5.81
N PRO A 79 11.15 -1.81 -6.42
CA PRO A 79 12.54 -2.26 -6.36
C PRO A 79 13.14 -2.33 -4.96
N THR A 80 12.61 -1.59 -3.98
CA THR A 80 13.09 -1.65 -2.59
C THR A 80 12.44 -2.77 -1.78
N VAL A 81 11.45 -3.46 -2.36
CA VAL A 81 10.70 -4.53 -1.70
C VAL A 81 11.30 -5.89 -2.06
N SER A 82 11.60 -6.67 -1.04
CA SER A 82 11.97 -8.08 -1.16
C SER A 82 10.96 -8.94 -0.42
N VAL A 83 10.73 -10.15 -0.93
CA VAL A 83 9.74 -11.08 -0.39
C VAL A 83 10.32 -12.49 -0.36
N SER A 84 9.97 -13.22 0.69
CA SER A 84 10.30 -14.61 0.91
C SER A 84 9.00 -15.42 0.99
N VAL A 85 8.92 -16.48 0.19
CA VAL A 85 7.78 -17.39 0.14
C VAL A 85 8.31 -18.79 0.45
N LEU A 86 7.83 -19.36 1.55
CA LEU A 86 8.08 -20.76 1.90
C LEU A 86 6.97 -21.61 1.32
N GLY A 87 7.30 -22.75 0.75
CA GLY A 87 6.28 -23.74 0.36
C GLY A 87 5.53 -24.27 1.58
N PRO A 88 4.33 -24.86 1.40
CA PRO A 88 3.63 -25.56 2.47
C PRO A 88 4.53 -26.68 3.01
N LYS A 89 5.01 -26.56 4.25
CA LYS A 89 5.78 -27.64 4.89
C LYS A 89 4.86 -28.46 5.78
N THR A 90 4.55 -29.68 5.36
CA THR A 90 4.27 -30.78 6.30
C THR A 90 5.61 -31.25 6.84
N GLY A 91 5.78 -31.36 8.17
CA GLY A 91 6.91 -32.09 8.74
C GLY A 91 6.97 -33.50 8.19
N SER A 92 8.14 -34.17 8.26
CA SER A 92 8.29 -35.57 7.82
C SER A 92 7.34 -36.55 8.55
N ASP A 93 6.77 -36.11 9.66
CA ASP A 93 5.83 -36.77 10.56
C ASP A 93 4.41 -36.16 10.52
N GLY A 94 4.14 -35.23 9.58
CA GLY A 94 2.86 -34.51 9.51
C GLY A 94 2.68 -33.42 10.56
N SER A 95 3.69 -33.17 11.41
CA SER A 95 3.65 -32.08 12.39
C SER A 95 3.89 -30.71 11.72
N PRO A 96 3.47 -29.59 12.34
CA PRO A 96 3.80 -28.25 11.85
C PRO A 96 5.32 -28.07 11.85
N ALA A 97 5.90 -27.75 10.69
CA ALA A 97 7.34 -27.48 10.59
C ALA A 97 7.74 -26.32 11.51
N ALA A 98 8.96 -26.41 12.08
CA ALA A 98 9.51 -25.35 12.91
C ALA A 98 9.51 -23.99 12.18
N PRO A 99 9.28 -22.87 12.90
CA PRO A 99 9.36 -21.54 12.30
C PRO A 99 10.74 -21.30 11.69
N VAL A 100 10.79 -20.97 10.41
CA VAL A 100 12.03 -20.57 9.73
C VAL A 100 12.34 -19.12 10.10
N SER A 101 13.55 -18.89 10.62
CA SER A 101 14.01 -17.55 10.99
C SER A 101 14.17 -16.65 9.75
N ASP A 102 14.22 -15.33 9.93
CA ASP A 102 14.34 -14.41 8.78
C ASP A 102 15.72 -14.50 8.09
N ASP A 103 16.77 -14.96 8.79
CA ASP A 103 18.14 -15.12 8.27
C ASP A 103 18.30 -16.38 7.40
N GLU A 104 17.48 -17.40 7.63
CA GLU A 104 17.46 -18.65 6.86
C GLU A 104 16.58 -18.56 5.60
N ARG A 105 15.92 -17.42 5.39
CA ARG A 105 15.01 -17.21 4.26
C ARG A 105 15.75 -16.78 3.00
N THR A 106 15.37 -17.40 1.90
CA THR A 106 15.68 -16.85 0.57
C THR A 106 14.78 -15.66 0.29
N TRP A 107 15.39 -14.52 -0.02
CA TRP A 107 14.72 -13.27 -0.36
C TRP A 107 14.83 -12.99 -1.85
N THR A 108 13.70 -12.69 -2.50
CA THR A 108 13.65 -12.33 -3.92
C THR A 108 13.03 -10.94 -4.07
N SER A 109 13.51 -10.14 -5.02
CA SER A 109 12.89 -8.85 -5.36
C SER A 109 11.42 -9.03 -5.73
N TRP A 110 10.57 -8.12 -5.27
CA TRP A 110 9.15 -8.09 -5.63
C TRP A 110 8.95 -8.00 -7.15
N ALA A 111 9.71 -7.14 -7.81
CA ALA A 111 9.64 -6.93 -9.26
C ALA A 111 9.91 -8.23 -10.03
N SER A 112 10.85 -9.05 -9.57
CA SER A 112 11.18 -10.34 -10.19
C SER A 112 10.15 -11.45 -9.93
N MET A 113 9.37 -11.35 -8.85
CA MET A 113 8.36 -12.35 -8.51
C MET A 113 6.97 -12.06 -9.06
N ARG A 114 6.70 -10.84 -9.52
CA ARG A 114 5.39 -10.42 -10.05
C ARG A 114 4.80 -11.41 -11.06
N SER A 115 5.61 -11.91 -12.00
CA SER A 115 5.16 -12.86 -13.03
C SER A 115 4.93 -14.30 -12.51
N LYS A 116 5.46 -14.63 -11.32
CA LYS A 116 5.44 -15.98 -10.76
C LYS A 116 4.26 -16.24 -9.80
N PHE A 117 3.68 -15.19 -9.20
CA PHE A 117 2.66 -15.31 -8.14
C PHE A 117 1.33 -15.95 -8.55
N SER A 118 1.06 -16.10 -9.84
CA SER A 118 -0.15 -16.79 -10.35
C SER A 118 0.15 -17.99 -11.26
N ALA A 119 1.44 -18.29 -11.49
CA ALA A 119 1.82 -19.44 -12.32
C ALA A 119 1.97 -20.72 -11.47
N ASP A 120 2.22 -20.57 -10.17
CA ASP A 120 2.45 -21.67 -9.25
C ASP A 120 1.27 -21.84 -8.28
N GLU A 121 0.47 -22.88 -8.51
CA GLU A 121 -0.65 -23.22 -7.61
C GLU A 121 -0.20 -23.62 -6.20
N THR A 122 1.05 -24.00 -6.02
CA THR A 122 1.59 -24.40 -4.71
C THR A 122 2.13 -23.22 -3.91
N SER A 123 2.34 -22.06 -4.54
CA SER A 123 2.85 -20.85 -3.87
C SER A 123 1.87 -20.35 -2.79
N PRO A 124 2.32 -20.17 -1.54
CA PRO A 124 1.49 -19.55 -0.50
C PRO A 124 1.22 -18.06 -0.70
N LEU A 125 1.95 -17.36 -1.56
CA LEU A 125 1.62 -15.99 -1.97
C LEU A 125 0.75 -16.05 -3.22
N LYS A 126 -0.52 -15.68 -3.05
CA LYS A 126 -1.54 -15.67 -4.09
C LYS A 126 -1.85 -14.23 -4.50
N ARG A 127 -2.35 -14.06 -5.73
CA ARG A 127 -2.84 -12.78 -6.23
C ARG A 127 -4.13 -12.94 -7.02
N TYR A 128 -4.91 -11.86 -7.09
CA TYR A 128 -6.04 -11.74 -8.01
C TYR A 128 -6.11 -10.31 -8.56
N GLU A 129 -6.67 -10.17 -9.76
CA GLU A 129 -6.95 -8.87 -10.36
C GLU A 129 -8.27 -8.35 -9.78
N SER A 130 -8.20 -7.28 -8.99
CA SER A 130 -9.38 -6.72 -8.31
C SER A 130 -10.18 -5.74 -9.17
N SER A 131 -9.55 -5.27 -10.25
CA SER A 131 -10.05 -4.34 -11.26
C SER A 131 -8.95 -4.24 -12.34
N PRO A 132 -9.25 -3.79 -13.58
CA PRO A 132 -8.26 -3.81 -14.66
C PRO A 132 -6.89 -3.25 -14.25
N SER A 133 -5.85 -4.06 -14.46
CA SER A 133 -4.46 -3.75 -14.16
C SER A 133 -4.12 -3.49 -12.69
N ARG A 134 -4.98 -3.93 -11.75
CA ARG A 134 -4.82 -3.70 -10.31
C ARG A 134 -4.88 -5.02 -9.55
N TRP A 135 -3.78 -5.37 -8.92
CA TRP A 135 -3.54 -6.68 -8.31
C TRP A 135 -3.58 -6.58 -6.79
N ARG A 136 -4.21 -7.56 -6.15
CA ARG A 136 -4.20 -7.71 -4.69
C ARG A 136 -3.49 -8.99 -4.32
N TYR A 137 -2.68 -8.92 -3.28
CA TYR A 137 -1.82 -10.00 -2.80
C TYR A 137 -2.25 -10.44 -1.42
N PHE A 138 -2.28 -11.76 -1.21
CA PHE A 138 -2.67 -12.35 0.06
C PHE A 138 -1.99 -13.71 0.26
N CYS A 139 -1.95 -14.18 1.51
CA CYS A 139 -1.46 -15.52 1.79
C CYS A 139 -2.57 -16.56 1.53
N GLY A 140 -2.36 -17.47 0.58
CA GLY A 140 -3.29 -18.57 0.28
C GLY A 140 -3.43 -19.61 1.41
N VAL A 141 -2.53 -19.61 2.40
CA VAL A 141 -2.57 -20.54 3.54
C VAL A 141 -3.41 -20.00 4.69
N CYS A 142 -3.25 -18.72 5.06
CA CYS A 142 -3.92 -18.14 6.24
C CYS A 142 -4.82 -16.93 5.93
N GLY A 143 -4.97 -16.55 4.67
CA GLY A 143 -5.84 -15.46 4.23
C GLY A 143 -5.33 -14.05 4.54
N SER A 144 -4.18 -13.88 5.20
CA SER A 144 -3.68 -12.53 5.53
C SER A 144 -3.49 -11.68 4.26
N PRO A 145 -4.10 -10.48 4.19
CA PRO A 145 -3.86 -9.58 3.08
C PRO A 145 -2.42 -9.05 3.19
N ILE A 146 -1.68 -9.02 2.08
CA ILE A 146 -0.28 -8.57 2.03
C ILE A 146 -0.17 -7.18 1.42
N GLY A 147 -0.76 -6.97 0.25
CA GLY A 147 -0.61 -5.71 -0.45
C GLY A 147 -1.44 -5.56 -1.70
N TYR A 148 -1.14 -4.48 -2.42
CA TYR A 148 -1.81 -4.01 -3.60
C TYR A 148 -0.79 -3.42 -4.58
N GLU A 149 -1.01 -3.62 -5.86
CA GLU A 149 -0.15 -3.10 -6.92
C GLU A 149 -1.00 -2.63 -8.09
N VAL A 150 -0.55 -1.57 -8.74
CA VAL A 150 -1.08 -1.12 -10.03
C VAL A 150 -0.02 -1.41 -11.08
N ASP A 151 -0.43 -1.93 -12.23
CA ASP A 151 0.47 -2.03 -13.37
C ASP A 151 0.92 -0.61 -13.78
N PRO A 152 2.22 -0.27 -13.73
CA PRO A 152 2.68 1.03 -14.17
C PRO A 152 2.33 1.32 -15.64
N THR A 153 2.17 0.28 -16.47
CA THR A 153 1.83 0.41 -17.90
C THR A 153 0.37 0.79 -18.14
N SER A 154 -0.52 0.62 -17.15
CA SER A 154 -1.94 0.99 -17.28
C SER A 154 -2.24 2.43 -16.89
N LEU A 155 -1.22 3.19 -16.50
CA LEU A 155 -1.36 4.54 -15.98
C LEU A 155 -0.96 5.55 -17.08
N PRO A 156 -1.66 6.70 -17.18
CA PRO A 156 -1.24 7.79 -18.05
C PRO A 156 0.24 8.13 -17.88
N ALA A 157 0.99 8.20 -18.99
CA ALA A 157 2.44 8.42 -18.97
C ALA A 157 2.80 9.75 -18.29
N GLU A 158 1.91 10.74 -18.36
CA GLU A 158 2.04 12.07 -17.78
C GLU A 158 2.07 12.05 -16.25
N LEU A 159 1.56 11.00 -15.61
CA LEU A 159 1.66 10.82 -14.15
C LEU A 159 3.08 10.42 -13.72
N ASN A 160 3.92 9.95 -14.65
CA ASN A 160 5.28 9.46 -14.39
C ASN A 160 5.33 8.55 -13.15
N TRP A 161 4.35 7.66 -13.03
CA TRP A 161 4.13 6.89 -11.82
C TRP A 161 5.18 5.78 -11.75
N PRO A 162 6.09 5.78 -10.74
CA PRO A 162 7.05 4.68 -10.61
C PRO A 162 6.31 3.39 -10.28
N HIS A 163 7.01 2.26 -10.36
CA HIS A 163 6.42 0.98 -9.97
C HIS A 163 6.16 0.97 -8.47
N VAL A 164 4.90 1.10 -8.06
CA VAL A 164 4.48 1.19 -6.65
C VAL A 164 3.85 -0.11 -6.18
N VAL A 165 4.26 -0.56 -5.00
CA VAL A 165 3.57 -1.60 -4.23
C VAL A 165 3.10 -0.98 -2.92
N MET A 166 1.81 -1.08 -2.65
CA MET A 166 1.24 -0.70 -1.37
C MET A 166 1.16 -1.93 -0.47
N LEU A 167 1.87 -1.92 0.65
CA LEU A 167 1.86 -2.99 1.65
C LEU A 167 0.89 -2.61 2.77
N TRP A 168 0.00 -3.52 3.18
CA TRP A 168 -0.94 -3.22 4.26
C TRP A 168 -0.21 -3.12 5.59
N THR A 169 -0.51 -2.08 6.38
CA THR A 169 0.14 -1.91 7.69
C THR A 169 -0.23 -3.05 8.63
N GLY A 170 -1.43 -3.63 8.50
CA GLY A 170 -1.83 -4.84 9.23
C GLY A 170 -0.96 -6.09 8.96
N ALA A 171 -0.13 -6.06 7.92
CA ALA A 171 0.85 -7.12 7.63
C ALA A 171 2.26 -6.79 8.15
N LEU A 172 2.50 -5.62 8.74
CA LEU A 172 3.79 -5.30 9.34
C LEU A 172 4.00 -6.05 10.65
N ASP A 173 5.27 -6.27 10.99
CA ASP A 173 5.61 -6.75 12.32
C ASP A 173 5.26 -5.71 13.38
N ARG A 174 4.85 -6.19 14.55
CA ARG A 174 4.40 -5.33 15.64
C ARG A 174 5.45 -4.30 16.09
N SER A 175 6.72 -4.69 16.09
CA SER A 175 7.84 -3.80 16.42
C SER A 175 7.98 -2.59 15.47
N ILE A 176 7.46 -2.71 14.25
CA ILE A 176 7.37 -1.61 13.28
C ILE A 176 6.10 -0.79 13.53
N LEU A 177 4.96 -1.44 13.76
CA LEU A 177 3.68 -0.76 14.03
C LEU A 177 3.69 0.14 15.27
N GLU A 178 4.51 -0.19 16.26
CA GLU A 178 4.65 0.59 17.49
C GLU A 178 5.55 1.83 17.32
N LYS A 179 6.06 2.09 16.10
CA LYS A 179 6.84 3.29 15.80
C LYS A 179 5.91 4.43 15.39
N ASP A 180 6.07 5.59 16.04
CA ASP A 180 5.27 6.79 15.74
C ASP A 180 5.34 7.21 14.28
N TRP A 181 6.48 6.94 13.63
CA TRP A 181 6.72 7.30 12.24
C TRP A 181 5.97 6.44 11.21
N VAL A 182 5.30 5.35 11.63
CA VAL A 182 4.44 4.53 10.76
C VAL A 182 3.01 5.06 10.71
N ARG A 183 2.63 5.98 11.62
CA ARG A 183 1.31 6.60 11.64
C ARG A 183 0.99 7.23 10.26
N PRO A 184 -0.22 7.02 9.71
CA PRO A 184 -0.61 7.69 8.47
C PRO A 184 -0.46 9.20 8.58
N ASP A 185 0.03 9.83 7.52
CA ASP A 185 0.09 11.30 7.40
C ASP A 185 -0.80 11.83 6.29
N HIS A 186 -1.34 10.94 5.45
CA HIS A 186 -2.32 11.24 4.41
C HIS A 186 -3.55 10.36 4.57
N ILE A 187 -4.73 10.97 4.60
CA ILE A 187 -6.03 10.30 4.56
C ILE A 187 -6.60 10.49 3.17
N MET A 188 -6.62 9.43 2.38
CA MET A 188 -6.96 9.45 0.96
C MET A 188 -8.36 8.90 0.70
N PHE A 189 -8.95 9.29 -0.44
CA PHE A 189 -10.27 8.84 -0.86
C PHE A 189 -11.39 9.22 0.13
N THR A 190 -11.24 10.33 0.85
CA THR A 190 -12.22 10.77 1.87
C THR A 190 -13.59 11.09 1.30
N SER A 191 -13.69 11.39 0.01
CA SER A 191 -14.98 11.54 -0.68
C SER A 191 -15.76 10.22 -0.77
N PHE A 192 -15.12 9.06 -0.59
CA PHE A 192 -15.78 7.75 -0.45
C PHE A 192 -15.94 7.31 1.02
N GLY A 193 -15.49 8.14 1.96
CA GLY A 193 -15.44 7.80 3.37
C GLY A 193 -16.83 7.71 4.00
N ILE A 194 -17.06 6.67 4.78
CA ILE A 194 -18.22 6.60 5.67
C ILE A 194 -18.06 7.72 6.72
N PRO A 195 -19.05 8.60 6.93
CA PRO A 195 -18.87 9.83 7.72
C PRO A 195 -18.26 9.62 9.11
N TRP A 196 -18.81 8.70 9.91
CA TRP A 196 -18.32 8.43 11.27
C TRP A 196 -16.91 7.81 11.29
N VAL A 197 -16.53 7.07 10.24
CA VAL A 197 -15.20 6.46 10.11
C VAL A 197 -14.17 7.52 9.79
N ARG A 198 -14.52 8.44 8.89
CA ARG A 198 -13.69 9.60 8.58
C ARG A 198 -13.49 10.46 9.82
N GLU A 199 -14.55 10.71 10.60
CA GLU A 199 -14.45 11.42 11.88
C GLU A 199 -13.52 10.69 12.86
N GLN A 200 -13.68 9.38 13.02
CA GLN A 200 -12.80 8.56 13.86
C GLN A 200 -11.34 8.65 13.40
N ALA A 201 -11.09 8.56 12.09
CA ALA A 201 -9.76 8.67 11.52
C ALA A 201 -9.12 10.04 11.75
N LYS A 202 -9.87 11.13 11.52
CA LYS A 202 -9.40 12.50 11.75
C LYS A 202 -9.01 12.74 13.20
N ASN A 203 -9.79 12.20 14.13
CA ASN A 203 -9.52 12.35 15.57
C ASN A 203 -8.38 11.46 16.05
N GLY A 204 -8.17 10.29 15.44
CA GLY A 204 -7.10 9.36 15.79
C GLY A 204 -5.74 9.66 15.13
N VAL A 205 -5.76 10.19 13.90
CA VAL A 205 -4.55 10.44 13.10
C VAL A 205 -4.24 11.94 13.12
N GLN A 206 -3.77 12.43 14.27
CA GLN A 206 -3.45 13.85 14.47
C GLN A 206 -2.46 14.38 13.43
N GLY A 207 -2.83 15.48 12.78
CA GLY A 207 -1.99 16.19 11.82
C GLY A 207 -1.96 15.59 10.41
N ALA A 208 -2.70 14.52 10.14
CA ALA A 208 -2.81 13.99 8.79
C ALA A 208 -3.63 14.91 7.89
N GLN A 209 -3.19 15.03 6.64
CA GLN A 209 -3.87 15.81 5.61
C GLN A 209 -4.96 14.96 4.95
N GLU A 210 -6.11 15.58 4.69
CA GLU A 210 -7.23 14.91 4.02
C GLU A 210 -7.24 15.20 2.52
N HIS A 211 -7.39 14.14 1.73
CA HIS A 211 -7.42 14.22 0.28
C HIS A 211 -8.65 13.50 -0.26
N PRO A 212 -9.42 14.16 -1.15
CA PRO A 212 -10.67 13.62 -1.64
C PRO A 212 -10.48 12.33 -2.46
N PHE A 213 -9.30 12.17 -3.09
CA PHE A 213 -8.96 11.04 -3.95
C PHE A 213 -7.49 10.64 -3.78
N ILE A 214 -6.79 10.33 -4.89
CA ILE A 214 -5.42 9.84 -4.92
C ILE A 214 -4.35 10.95 -4.96
N LEU A 215 -4.73 12.17 -5.33
CA LEU A 215 -3.83 13.31 -5.44
C LEU A 215 -3.74 14.04 -4.09
N VAL A 216 -2.55 14.09 -3.50
CA VAL A 216 -2.29 14.68 -2.17
C VAL A 216 -2.11 16.20 -2.19
N ASP A 217 -2.03 16.80 -3.37
CA ASP A 217 -2.02 18.25 -3.53
C ASP A 217 -3.43 18.84 -3.72
N GLN A 218 -4.46 17.99 -3.83
CA GLN A 218 -5.84 18.44 -4.02
C GLN A 218 -6.55 18.68 -2.68
N PRO A 219 -7.14 19.87 -2.47
CA PRO A 219 -7.87 20.17 -1.24
C PRO A 219 -9.24 19.49 -1.22
N MET A 220 -9.78 19.37 -0.02
CA MET A 220 -11.19 19.05 0.17
C MET A 220 -12.04 20.25 -0.27
N GLY A 221 -12.83 20.10 -1.33
CA GLY A 221 -13.75 21.13 -1.79
C GLY A 221 -14.51 20.68 -3.03
N LYS A 222 -15.78 21.09 -3.13
CA LYS A 222 -16.68 20.70 -4.23
C LYS A 222 -16.07 20.96 -5.60
N GLU A 223 -15.54 22.16 -5.84
CA GLU A 223 -14.93 22.53 -7.13
C GLU A 223 -13.72 21.64 -7.48
N SER A 224 -12.82 21.41 -6.52
CA SER A 224 -11.65 20.55 -6.70
C SER A 224 -12.04 19.11 -6.97
N ILE A 225 -13.04 18.59 -6.26
CA ILE A 225 -13.61 17.26 -6.47
C ILE A 225 -14.18 17.15 -7.88
N GLU A 226 -15.10 18.04 -8.25
CA GLU A 226 -15.79 18.04 -9.55
C GLU A 226 -14.81 18.05 -10.73
N LYS A 227 -13.71 18.81 -10.61
CA LYS A 227 -12.66 18.89 -11.63
C LYS A 227 -11.96 17.55 -11.90
N ILE A 228 -11.78 16.71 -10.87
CA ILE A 228 -11.02 15.45 -10.99
C ILE A 228 -11.90 14.20 -11.12
N LEU A 229 -13.22 14.34 -10.91
CA LEU A 229 -14.19 13.25 -11.09
C LEU A 229 -14.07 12.52 -12.44
N PRO A 230 -13.90 13.19 -13.60
CA PRO A 230 -13.76 12.49 -14.87
C PRO A 230 -12.55 11.57 -14.91
N MET A 231 -11.40 12.01 -14.38
CA MET A 231 -10.18 11.20 -14.28
C MET A 231 -10.39 9.99 -13.36
N VAL A 232 -11.04 10.20 -12.22
CA VAL A 232 -11.32 9.14 -11.24
C VAL A 232 -12.25 8.07 -11.83
N ARG A 233 -13.32 8.49 -12.51
CA ARG A 233 -14.26 7.58 -13.19
C ARG A 233 -13.57 6.82 -14.33
N GLY A 234 -12.74 7.51 -15.12
CA GLY A 234 -11.92 6.89 -16.17
C GLY A 234 -10.94 5.83 -15.63
N ALA A 235 -10.50 5.97 -14.38
CA ALA A 235 -9.62 5.00 -13.71
C ALA A 235 -10.34 3.77 -13.10
N GLY A 236 -11.65 3.62 -13.34
CA GLY A 236 -12.45 2.46 -12.93
C GLY A 236 -12.85 2.45 -11.45
N ILE A 237 -12.89 3.62 -10.79
CA ILE A 237 -13.25 3.74 -9.38
C ILE A 237 -14.77 4.03 -9.27
N ASN A 238 -15.52 3.09 -8.68
CA ASN A 238 -16.99 3.17 -8.49
C ASN A 238 -17.40 4.24 -7.46
N ASP A 239 -18.70 4.56 -7.40
CA ASP A 239 -19.28 5.89 -7.65
C ASP A 239 -20.17 6.46 -6.53
N GLU A 240 -20.20 5.83 -5.34
CA GLU A 240 -20.82 6.42 -4.14
C GLU A 240 -19.89 7.48 -3.52
N ILE A 241 -19.91 8.68 -4.11
CA ILE A 241 -19.10 9.83 -3.70
C ILE A 241 -19.96 10.76 -2.85
N THR A 242 -19.48 11.09 -1.66
CA THR A 242 -19.96 12.21 -0.86
C THR A 242 -19.23 13.47 -1.29
N ILE A 243 -19.95 14.37 -1.96
CA ILE A 243 -19.47 15.74 -2.21
C ILE A 243 -19.83 16.55 -0.97
N TRP A 244 -18.81 17.05 -0.28
CA TRP A 244 -18.99 17.89 0.90
C TRP A 244 -19.18 19.34 0.43
N GLU A 245 -20.19 20.01 0.95
CA GLU A 245 -20.36 21.47 0.83
C GLU A 245 -19.42 22.20 1.80
#